data_AF-A0A2V9TV98-F1
#
_entry.id   AF-A0A2V9TV98-F1
#
_cell.length_a   1.000
_cell.length_b   1.000
_cell.length_c   1.000
_cell.angle_alpha   90.00
_cell.angle_beta   90.00
_cell.angle_gamma   90.00
#
_symmetry.space_group_name_H-M   'P 1'
#
loop_
_entity.id
_entity.type
_entity.pdbx_description
1 polymer ?
#
loop_
_entity_poly.entity_id
_entity_poly.type
_entity_poly.pdbx_seq_one_letter_code
_entity_poly.pdbx_strand_id
1 'polypeptide(L)'
;MDVFSYISPEERVPQDHPLRPLRVMTDEALQQLQPRFNNLYAKIGRPSIAPEKLLRAFLLQALYSVRSERMLMEQLDYNLLFRWFVGLNMDDAI
;
A
#
# COMPACT_ATOMS: atom_id res chain seq x y z
N MET A 1 -18.55 18.94 -8.87
CA MET A 1 -19.24 17.86 -9.60
C MET A 1 -18.32 16.67 -9.52
N ASP A 2 -18.48 15.85 -8.47
CA ASP A 2 -17.61 14.70 -8.24
C ASP A 2 -17.89 13.64 -9.30
N VAL A 3 -16.89 13.38 -10.14
CA VAL A 3 -16.93 12.31 -11.13
C VAL A 3 -16.50 11.03 -10.43
N PHE A 4 -17.47 10.25 -9.94
CA PHE A 4 -17.19 8.95 -9.37
C PHE A 4 -16.85 7.95 -10.49
N SER A 5 -15.57 7.60 -10.61
CA SER A 5 -15.12 6.49 -11.45
C SER A 5 -15.22 5.20 -10.64
N TYR A 6 -16.20 4.34 -10.97
CA TYR A 6 -16.43 3.04 -10.33
C TYR A 6 -15.42 1.94 -10.70
N ILE A 7 -14.32 2.29 -11.36
CA ILE A 7 -13.34 1.30 -11.82
C ILE A 7 -12.41 0.97 -10.65
N SER A 8 -12.34 -0.32 -10.29
CA SER A 8 -11.45 -0.76 -9.23
C SER A 8 -9.99 -0.51 -9.61
N PRO A 9 -9.12 -0.08 -8.67
CA PRO A 9 -7.68 -0.03 -8.91
C PRO A 9 -7.12 -1.38 -9.40
N GLU A 10 -7.76 -2.49 -9.00
CA GLU A 10 -7.45 -3.84 -9.48
C GLU A 10 -7.63 -4.01 -11.00
N GLU A 11 -8.62 -3.35 -11.60
CA GLU A 11 -8.88 -3.41 -13.03
C GLU A 11 -7.97 -2.47 -13.82
N ARG A 12 -7.46 -1.42 -13.18
CA ARG A 12 -6.57 -0.43 -13.78
C ARG A 12 -5.12 -0.90 -13.88
N VAL A 13 -4.67 -1.76 -12.95
CA VAL A 13 -3.31 -2.29 -12.97
C VAL A 13 -3.23 -3.45 -13.98
N PRO A 14 -2.35 -3.36 -15.00
CA PRO A 14 -2.21 -4.41 -16.01
C PRO A 14 -2.00 -5.79 -15.39
N GLN A 15 -2.58 -6.82 -16.00
CA GLN A 15 -2.45 -8.21 -15.54
C GLN A 15 -1.01 -8.73 -15.59
N ASP A 16 -0.21 -8.22 -16.54
CA ASP A 16 1.20 -8.57 -16.70
C ASP A 16 2.15 -7.65 -15.91
N HIS A 17 1.60 -6.81 -15.02
CA HIS A 17 2.43 -5.88 -14.26
C HIS A 17 3.28 -6.63 -13.21
N PRO A 18 4.61 -6.42 -13.12
CA PRO A 18 5.50 -7.18 -12.25
C PRO A 18 5.18 -7.03 -10.75
N LEU A 19 4.51 -5.94 -10.36
CA LEU A 19 4.03 -5.78 -8.98
C LEU A 19 2.90 -6.74 -8.58
N ARG A 20 2.19 -7.38 -9.52
CA ARG A 20 1.14 -8.36 -9.19
C ARG A 20 1.68 -9.61 -8.47
N PRO A 21 2.63 -10.37 -9.05
CA PRO A 21 3.19 -11.51 -8.33
C PRO A 21 3.90 -11.08 -7.05
N LEU A 22 4.57 -9.92 -7.04
CA LEU A 22 5.19 -9.36 -5.84
C LEU A 22 4.17 -9.05 -4.74
N ARG A 23 2.98 -8.54 -5.11
CA ARG A 23 1.92 -8.25 -4.16
C ARG A 23 1.42 -9.53 -3.50
N VAL A 24 1.20 -10.60 -4.28
CA VAL A 24 0.80 -11.91 -3.75
C VAL A 24 1.85 -12.45 -2.77
N MET A 25 3.13 -12.45 -3.15
CA MET A 25 4.23 -12.88 -2.27
C MET A 25 4.33 -12.03 -0.99
N THR A 26 4.13 -10.72 -1.12
CA THR A 26 4.13 -9.79 0.01
C THR A 26 2.96 -10.07 0.94
N ASP A 27 1.76 -10.30 0.40
CA ASP A 27 0.55 -10.58 1.17
C ASP A 27 0.68 -11.90 1.95
N GLU A 28 1.23 -12.95 1.32
CA GLU A 28 1.54 -14.22 1.99
C GLU A 28 2.56 -14.04 3.12
N ALA A 29 3.63 -13.27 2.89
CA ALA A 29 4.64 -13.00 3.90
C ALA A 29 4.08 -12.18 5.08
N LEU A 30 3.25 -11.18 4.80
CA LEU A 30 2.59 -10.37 5.83
C LEU A 30 1.59 -11.18 6.64
N GLN A 31 0.86 -12.11 6.01
CA GLN A 31 -0.06 -13.01 6.70
C GLN A 31 0.67 -13.89 7.71
N GLN A 32 1.87 -14.39 7.38
CA GLN A 32 2.71 -15.15 8.32
C GLN A 32 3.20 -14.29 9.51
N LEU A 33 3.32 -12.97 9.31
CA LEU A 33 3.72 -12.02 10.33
C LEU A 33 2.55 -11.48 11.16
N GLN A 34 1.30 -11.77 10.77
CA GLN A 34 0.08 -11.32 11.45
C GLN A 34 0.08 -11.55 12.97
N PRO A 35 0.54 -12.70 13.51
CA PRO A 35 0.59 -12.91 14.96
C PRO A 35 1.52 -11.92 15.69
N ARG A 36 2.57 -11.43 15.01
CA ARG A 36 3.49 -10.43 15.54
C ARG A 36 2.91 -9.03 15.44
N PHE A 37 2.22 -8.71 14.33
CA PHE A 37 1.55 -7.42 14.16
C PHE A 37 0.44 -7.19 15.18
N ASN A 38 -0.26 -8.24 15.62
CA ASN A 38 -1.27 -8.17 16.69
C ASN A 38 -0.75 -7.53 17.99
N ASN A 39 0.55 -7.61 18.25
CA ASN A 39 1.18 -6.97 19.42
C ASN A 39 1.55 -5.51 19.18
N LEU A 40 1.63 -5.07 17.92
CA LEU A 40 1.97 -3.70 17.52
C LEU A 40 0.75 -2.82 17.29
N TYR A 41 -0.43 -3.41 17.05
CA TYR A 41 -1.67 -2.65 16.96
C TYR A 41 -1.97 -1.95 18.28
N ALA A 42 -2.20 -0.64 18.21
CA ALA A 42 -2.59 0.15 19.36
C ALA A 42 -3.92 -0.38 19.93
N LYS A 43 -3.93 -0.76 21.21
CA LYS A 43 -5.14 -1.22 21.90
C LYS A 43 -6.13 -0.08 22.18
N ILE A 44 -5.65 1.17 22.19
CA ILE A 44 -6.40 2.39 22.50
C ILE A 44 -5.77 3.56 21.74
N GLY A 45 -6.57 4.40 21.07
CA GLY A 45 -6.10 5.62 20.40
C GLY A 45 -6.50 5.74 18.93
N ARG A 46 -5.99 6.78 18.24
CA ARG A 46 -6.20 6.99 16.79
C ARG A 46 -5.58 5.81 16.05
N PRO A 47 -6.29 5.15 15.12
CA PRO A 47 -5.72 4.06 14.35
C PRO A 47 -4.48 4.57 13.60
N SER A 48 -3.31 4.08 13.99
CA SER A 48 -2.08 4.31 13.24
C SER A 48 -2.15 3.57 11.91
N ILE A 49 -1.35 4.00 10.93
CA ILE A 49 -1.20 3.27 9.67
C ILE A 49 -0.83 1.82 10.01
N ALA A 50 -1.55 0.87 9.41
CA ALA A 50 -1.33 -0.55 9.66
C ALA A 50 0.13 -0.92 9.29
N PRO A 51 0.85 -1.69 10.13
CA PRO A 51 2.26 -2.02 9.91
C PRO A 51 2.50 -2.71 8.55
N GLU A 52 1.52 -3.44 8.04
CA GLU A 52 1.49 -4.07 6.73
C GLU A 52 1.55 -3.04 5.59
N LYS A 53 0.83 -1.91 5.71
CA LYS A 53 0.85 -0.82 4.73
C LYS A 53 2.21 -0.14 4.72
N LEU A 54 2.82 0.08 5.89
CA LEU A 54 4.17 0.64 5.98
C LEU A 54 5.21 -0.27 5.32
N LEU A 55 5.16 -1.57 5.59
CA LEU A 55 6.07 -2.53 4.96
C LEU A 55 5.93 -2.58 3.44
N ARG A 56 4.70 -2.57 2.92
CA ARG A 56 4.46 -2.47 1.47
C ARG A 56 5.03 -1.18 0.88
N ALA A 57 4.87 -0.06 1.58
CA ALA A 57 5.42 1.23 1.15
C ALA A 57 6.97 1.20 1.11
N PHE A 58 7.61 0.59 2.10
CA PHE A 58 9.08 0.41 2.10
C PHE A 58 9.56 -0.53 1.00
N LEU A 59 8.79 -1.57 0.65
CA LEU A 59 9.10 -2.41 -0.51
C LEU A 59 9.07 -1.60 -1.81
N LEU A 60 8.07 -0.74 -2.01
CA LEU A 60 8.05 0.18 -3.15
C LEU A 60 9.26 1.11 -3.15
N GLN A 61 9.62 1.63 -1.97
CA GLN A 61 10.79 2.49 -1.83
C GLN A 61 12.07 1.79 -2.29
N ALA A 62 12.26 0.52 -1.91
CA ALA A 62 13.40 -0.30 -2.33
C ALA A 62 13.35 -0.64 -3.83
N LEU A 63 12.21 -1.11 -4.34
CA LEU A 63 12.03 -1.55 -5.73
C LEU A 63 12.21 -0.41 -6.73
N TYR A 64 11.72 0.78 -6.40
CA TYR A 64 11.78 1.97 -7.27
C TYR A 64 12.90 2.94 -6.89
N SER A 65 13.77 2.55 -5.95
CA SER A 65 14.88 3.38 -5.47
C SER A 65 14.45 4.79 -5.02
N VAL A 66 13.27 4.90 -4.40
CA VAL A 66 12.73 6.19 -3.92
C VAL A 66 13.60 6.69 -2.76
N ARG A 67 14.13 7.90 -2.91
CA ARG A 67 15.24 8.39 -2.07
C ARG A 67 14.82 8.89 -0.69
N SER A 68 13.53 9.12 -0.44
CA SER A 68 13.04 9.60 0.86
C SER A 68 11.58 9.19 1.10
N GLU A 69 11.21 9.12 2.38
CA GLU A 69 9.81 8.93 2.78
C GLU A 69 8.92 10.07 2.28
N ARG A 70 9.42 11.30 2.25
CA ARG A 70 8.67 12.46 1.74
C ARG A 70 8.30 12.27 0.26
N MET A 71 9.25 11.83 -0.56
CA MET A 71 8.99 11.49 -1.97
C MET A 71 8.06 10.28 -2.12
N LEU A 72 8.15 9.30 -1.21
CA LEU A 72 7.24 8.16 -1.20
C LEU A 72 5.81 8.59 -0.90
N MET A 73 5.61 9.50 0.07
CA MET A 73 4.30 10.07 0.38
C MET A 73 3.74 10.87 -0.80
N GLU A 74 4.57 11.67 -1.47
CA GLU A 74 4.19 12.36 -2.70
C GLU A 74 3.76 11.36 -3.79
N GLN A 75 4.53 10.29 -4.02
CA GLN A 75 4.13 9.24 -4.96
C GLN A 75 2.83 8.55 -4.54
N LEU A 76 2.61 8.29 -3.25
CA LEU A 76 1.37 7.71 -2.78
C LEU A 76 0.18 8.66 -2.96
N ASP A 77 0.39 9.97 -2.99
CA ASP A 77 -0.68 10.95 -3.19
C ASP A 77 -1.30 10.86 -4.58
N TYR A 78 -0.48 10.70 -5.64
CA TYR A 78 -0.98 10.71 -7.03
C TYR A 78 -0.81 9.38 -7.80
N ASN A 79 0.05 8.47 -7.36
CA ASN A 79 0.36 7.25 -8.11
C ASN A 79 -0.59 6.11 -7.74
N LEU A 80 -1.63 5.92 -8.57
CA LEU A 80 -2.63 4.86 -8.37
C LEU A 80 -2.02 3.46 -8.22
N LEU A 81 -0.96 3.14 -8.96
CA LEU A 81 -0.29 1.84 -8.88
C LEU A 81 0.34 1.63 -7.50
N PHE A 82 0.95 2.67 -6.93
CA PHE A 82 1.57 2.59 -5.62
C PHE A 82 0.52 2.47 -4.52
N ARG A 83 -0.57 3.25 -4.62
CA ARG A 83 -1.72 3.13 -3.70
C ARG A 83 -2.33 1.72 -3.75
N TRP A 84 -2.53 1.19 -4.96
CA TRP A 84 -3.00 -0.17 -5.16
C TRP A 84 -2.09 -1.18 -4.48
N PHE A 85 -0.77 -1.11 -4.70
CA PHE A 85 0.18 -2.05 -4.09
C PHE A 85 0.21 -1.98 -2.57
N VAL A 86 0.13 -0.78 -1.98
CA VAL A 86 0.09 -0.59 -0.52
C VAL A 86 -1.25 -1.05 0.09
N GLY A 87 -2.33 -1.05 -0.70
CA GLY A 87 -3.69 -1.31 -0.21
C GLY A 87 -4.34 -0.06 0.37
N LEU A 88 -4.10 1.10 -0.27
CA LEU A 88 -4.79 2.36 -0.01
C LEU A 88 -5.90 2.55 -1.04
N ASN A 89 -7.05 3.02 -0.58
CA ASN A 89 -8.09 3.51 -1.49
C ASN A 89 -7.63 4.80 -2.17
N MET A 90 -8.28 5.18 -3.28
CA MET A 90 -7.99 6.47 -3.92
C MET A 90 -8.24 7.64 -2.98
N ASP A 91 -9.25 7.54 -2.12
CA ASP A 91 -9.70 8.63 -1.25
C ASP A 91 -9.07 8.58 0.17
N ASP A 92 -8.23 7.57 0.46
CA ASP A 92 -7.56 7.49 1.76
C ASP A 92 -6.60 8.70 1.92
N ALA A 93 -6.61 9.38 3.08
CA ALA A 93 -5.63 10.43 3.34
C ALA A 93 -4.22 9.84 3.55
N ILE A 94 -3.19 10.55 3.10
CA ILE A 94 -1.76 10.27 3.34
C ILE A 94 -1.24 11.17 4.46
#